data_AF-A0A8T0BWY0-F1
#
_entry.id   AF-A0A8T0BWY0-F1
#
_cell.length_a   1.000
_cell.length_b   1.000
_cell.length_c   1.000
_cell.angle_alpha   90.00
_cell.angle_beta   90.00
_cell.angle_gamma   90.00
#
_symmetry.space_group_name_H-M   'P 1'
#
loop_
_entity.id
_entity.type
_entity.pdbx_description
1 polymer ?
#
loop_
_entity_poly.entity_id
_entity_poly.type
_entity_poly.pdbx_seq_one_letter_code
_entity_poly.pdbx_strand_id
1 'polypeptide(L)'
;MQDTNTNKAKRAASDMPPPSATKKHRLDQSLITSALKTLQDSCDDILSPNWIDALLKGKCDLPSLTDEEKSVISKFCVNESLAETFLKAVLEINAEKESMGHELLQSLCRVYVGLCQKRGDSHKAHALAYRFLKEDFSQAPKLIMVMVTAWPSVFSCNSPLCRAVHIVCKMKAYGKIYYLLSKYLHWDTEPPGDIYRAITSTLKALLKDKSLTFQKSRWYGDDLCPAAWDYVFSLDLLCAQLGWIWTVSHVIRKSVWLILNTWLKQTQTEETKFRNVSVAAIFRLLGRLGQQGLKENVATSVEDLTKSVTEFRRQKDLPWELQLAVVYATHDLAPSNPKVALNALESWKKDLIKPVPPAVTNQRLNLLGLWLDLELLIFRVSLNMGWRGQKIEVEDNIIINLLSFSLGLDLLVRMVLNLLVRLGWGLDLLVRMGMNLLVRMVLNLLVRLNWGLDLLVRIGLDLLVRLGWGLDMLVRVGM
;
A
#
# COMPACT_ATOMS: atom_id res chain seq x y z
N MET A 1 51.61 3.43 -36.74
CA MET A 1 50.18 3.81 -36.83
C MET A 1 49.34 2.55 -36.98
N GLN A 2 49.26 1.77 -35.90
CA GLN A 2 48.41 0.60 -35.67
C GLN A 2 48.22 0.58 -34.14
N ASP A 3 47.11 0.02 -33.64
CA ASP A 3 46.73 -0.08 -32.21
C ASP A 3 45.75 0.96 -31.64
N THR A 4 44.64 1.24 -32.35
CA THR A 4 43.45 1.86 -31.72
C THR A 4 42.14 1.10 -31.87
N ASN A 5 42.08 0.00 -32.65
CA ASN A 5 40.82 -0.70 -32.93
C ASN A 5 40.57 -2.01 -32.15
N THR A 6 41.54 -2.55 -31.41
CA THR A 6 41.36 -3.79 -30.63
C THR A 6 40.84 -3.59 -29.21
N ASN A 7 40.93 -2.38 -28.65
CA ASN A 7 40.45 -2.08 -27.29
C ASN A 7 38.97 -1.68 -27.19
N LYS A 8 38.34 -1.28 -28.30
CA LYS A 8 36.90 -0.96 -28.32
C LYS A 8 36.02 -2.22 -28.35
N ALA A 9 36.50 -3.30 -28.96
CA ALA A 9 35.79 -4.58 -29.00
C ALA A 9 35.85 -5.35 -27.65
N LYS A 10 36.91 -5.19 -26.85
CA LYS A 10 37.03 -5.83 -25.53
C LYS A 10 36.22 -5.16 -24.41
N ARG A 11 35.93 -3.85 -24.52
CA ARG A 11 35.08 -3.13 -23.54
C ARG A 11 33.58 -3.31 -23.75
N ALA A 12 33.13 -3.67 -24.95
CA ALA A 12 31.73 -3.98 -25.21
C ALA A 12 31.31 -5.38 -24.70
N ALA A 13 32.27 -6.25 -24.37
CA ALA A 13 32.01 -7.62 -23.94
C ALA A 13 31.86 -7.80 -22.42
N SER A 14 32.15 -6.78 -21.60
CA SER A 14 32.04 -6.88 -20.12
C SER A 14 30.74 -6.35 -19.52
N ASP A 15 29.90 -5.69 -20.33
CA ASP A 15 28.61 -5.11 -19.88
C ASP A 15 27.38 -5.88 -20.39
N MET A 16 27.57 -7.02 -21.08
CA MET A 16 26.48 -7.92 -21.40
C MET A 16 26.40 -9.05 -20.36
N PRO A 17 25.22 -9.32 -19.76
CA PRO A 17 25.04 -10.51 -18.95
C PRO A 17 25.36 -11.74 -19.80
N PRO A 18 26.01 -12.78 -19.24
CA PRO A 18 26.45 -13.94 -20.00
C PRO A 18 25.27 -14.49 -20.82
N PRO A 19 25.47 -14.90 -22.09
CA PRO A 19 24.39 -15.28 -23.00
C PRO A 19 23.51 -16.43 -22.47
N SER A 20 23.98 -17.16 -21.45
CA SER A 20 23.22 -18.17 -20.70
C SER A 20 22.20 -17.58 -19.70
N ALA A 21 22.51 -16.46 -19.03
CA ALA A 21 21.64 -15.83 -18.05
C ALA A 21 20.44 -15.12 -18.69
N THR A 22 20.65 -14.45 -19.83
CA THR A 22 19.58 -13.80 -20.63
C THR A 22 18.70 -14.79 -21.38
N LYS A 23 19.20 -15.98 -21.71
CA LYS A 23 18.39 -17.09 -22.23
C LYS A 23 17.54 -17.73 -21.14
N LYS A 24 18.15 -18.01 -19.98
CA LYS A 24 17.45 -18.59 -18.81
C LYS A 24 16.31 -17.68 -18.32
N HIS A 25 16.56 -16.38 -18.17
CA HIS A 25 15.52 -15.42 -17.76
C HIS A 25 14.35 -15.37 -18.75
N ARG A 26 14.61 -15.43 -20.07
CA ARG A 26 13.55 -15.45 -21.09
C ARG A 26 12.74 -16.75 -21.05
N LEU A 27 13.39 -17.88 -20.80
CA LEU A 27 12.73 -19.18 -20.62
C LEU A 27 11.84 -19.16 -19.38
N ASP A 28 12.37 -18.71 -18.23
CA ASP A 28 11.63 -18.60 -16.97
C ASP A 28 10.39 -17.71 -17.13
N GLN A 29 10.52 -16.59 -17.83
CA GLN A 29 9.40 -15.67 -18.12
C GLN A 29 8.34 -16.31 -19.03
N SER A 30 8.76 -17.04 -20.07
CA SER A 30 7.84 -17.76 -20.96
C SER A 30 7.05 -18.86 -20.23
N LEU A 31 7.69 -19.56 -19.28
CA LEU A 31 7.05 -20.57 -18.45
C LEU A 31 6.01 -19.96 -17.53
N ILE A 32 6.34 -18.83 -16.88
CA ILE A 32 5.40 -18.09 -16.03
C ILE A 32 4.19 -17.63 -16.85
N THR A 33 4.39 -17.00 -18.01
CA THR A 33 3.29 -16.56 -18.87
C THR A 33 2.41 -17.73 -19.32
N SER A 34 3.01 -18.88 -19.68
CA SER A 34 2.25 -20.07 -20.06
C SER A 34 1.40 -20.60 -18.90
N ALA A 35 1.94 -20.63 -17.69
CA ALA A 35 1.23 -21.10 -16.50
C ALA A 35 0.07 -20.17 -16.13
N LEU A 36 0.28 -18.86 -16.18
CA LEU A 36 -0.77 -17.87 -15.93
C LEU A 36 -1.91 -18.00 -16.95
N LYS A 37 -1.58 -18.20 -18.23
CA LYS A 37 -2.58 -18.43 -19.27
C LYS A 37 -3.36 -19.72 -19.03
N THR A 38 -2.68 -20.82 -18.70
CA THR A 38 -3.36 -22.09 -18.35
C THR A 38 -4.35 -21.90 -17.20
N LEU A 39 -3.95 -21.18 -16.15
CA LEU A 39 -4.85 -20.91 -15.01
C LEU A 39 -6.01 -19.98 -15.36
N GLN A 40 -5.79 -19.02 -16.25
CA GLN A 40 -6.83 -18.13 -16.75
C GLN A 40 -7.85 -18.87 -17.62
N ASP A 41 -7.40 -19.82 -18.43
CA ASP A 41 -8.28 -20.61 -19.30
C ASP A 41 -9.08 -21.66 -18.49
N SER A 42 -8.62 -22.05 -17.29
CA SER A 42 -9.22 -23.07 -16.44
C SER A 42 -9.84 -22.53 -15.13
N CYS A 43 -9.99 -21.22 -14.96
CA CYS A 43 -10.44 -20.66 -13.69
C CYS A 43 -11.95 -20.80 -13.50
N ASP A 44 -12.36 -21.26 -12.31
CA ASP A 44 -13.76 -21.41 -11.91
C ASP A 44 -14.00 -20.78 -10.52
N ASP A 45 -15.23 -20.32 -10.24
CA ASP A 45 -15.62 -19.88 -8.88
C ASP A 45 -15.90 -21.08 -7.97
N ILE A 46 -14.83 -21.55 -7.32
CA ILE A 46 -14.81 -22.70 -6.42
C ILE A 46 -15.72 -22.50 -5.20
N LEU A 47 -15.98 -21.25 -4.82
CA LEU A 47 -16.86 -20.88 -3.70
C LEU A 47 -18.11 -20.13 -4.21
N SER A 48 -18.72 -20.64 -5.28
CA SER A 48 -20.03 -20.19 -5.74
C SER A 48 -21.12 -20.44 -4.67
N PRO A 49 -22.24 -19.68 -4.68
CA PRO A 49 -23.28 -19.80 -3.66
C PRO A 49 -23.85 -21.22 -3.50
N ASN A 50 -24.02 -21.95 -4.62
CA ASN A 50 -24.53 -23.33 -4.61
C ASN A 50 -23.56 -24.30 -3.94
N TRP A 51 -22.26 -24.12 -4.20
CA TRP A 51 -21.20 -24.91 -3.58
C TRP A 51 -21.11 -24.66 -2.07
N ILE A 52 -21.19 -23.39 -1.66
CA ILE A 52 -21.23 -23.01 -0.25
C ILE A 52 -22.41 -23.69 0.46
N ASP A 53 -23.60 -23.72 -0.16
CA ASP A 53 -24.77 -24.38 0.41
C ASP A 53 -24.63 -25.91 0.50
N ALA A 54 -23.99 -26.53 -0.49
CA ALA A 54 -23.69 -27.95 -0.44
C ALA A 54 -22.69 -28.30 0.69
N LEU A 55 -21.63 -27.50 0.85
CA LEU A 55 -20.62 -27.64 1.91
C LEU A 55 -21.23 -27.49 3.31
N LEU A 56 -22.08 -26.48 3.51
CA LEU A 56 -22.75 -26.24 4.79
C LEU A 56 -23.73 -27.36 5.15
N LYS A 57 -24.39 -27.96 4.15
CA LYS A 57 -25.28 -29.12 4.33
C LYS A 57 -24.54 -30.46 4.43
N GLY A 58 -23.20 -30.46 4.37
CA GLY A 58 -22.39 -31.69 4.40
C GLY A 58 -22.60 -32.60 3.20
N LYS A 59 -23.03 -32.05 2.05
CA LYS A 59 -23.34 -32.81 0.83
C LYS A 59 -22.12 -33.00 -0.08
N CYS A 60 -21.03 -32.29 0.17
CA CYS A 60 -19.78 -32.41 -0.55
C CYS A 60 -18.59 -32.11 0.36
N ASP A 61 -17.41 -32.63 -0.03
CA ASP A 61 -16.14 -32.37 0.62
C ASP A 61 -15.51 -31.05 0.16
N LEU A 62 -14.49 -30.62 0.90
CA LEU A 62 -13.73 -29.41 0.58
C LEU A 62 -13.04 -29.57 -0.79
N PRO A 63 -13.13 -28.57 -1.70
CA PRO A 63 -12.63 -28.72 -3.06
C PRO A 63 -11.10 -28.83 -3.06
N SER A 64 -10.59 -29.96 -3.54
CA SER A 64 -9.16 -30.18 -3.76
C SER A 64 -8.64 -29.42 -4.97
N LEU A 65 -7.32 -29.21 -5.06
CA LEU A 65 -6.69 -28.55 -6.20
C LEU A 65 -7.09 -29.21 -7.52
N THR A 66 -7.33 -28.43 -8.57
CA THR A 66 -7.62 -28.95 -9.92
C THR A 66 -6.37 -29.58 -10.52
N ASP A 67 -6.53 -30.33 -11.60
CA ASP A 67 -5.39 -31.00 -12.24
C ASP A 67 -4.47 -30.00 -12.95
N GLU A 68 -5.01 -28.89 -13.45
CA GLU A 68 -4.26 -27.75 -13.98
C GLU A 68 -3.45 -27.06 -12.87
N GLU A 69 -4.07 -26.78 -11.72
CA GLU A 69 -3.38 -26.20 -10.56
C GLU A 69 -2.25 -27.13 -10.07
N LYS A 70 -2.51 -28.44 -9.94
CA LYS A 70 -1.49 -29.44 -9.57
C LYS A 70 -0.36 -29.49 -10.59
N SER A 71 -0.69 -29.44 -11.89
CA SER A 71 0.28 -29.42 -12.98
C SER A 71 1.20 -28.20 -12.87
N VAL A 72 0.64 -27.02 -12.67
CA VAL A 72 1.43 -25.79 -12.43
C VAL A 72 2.31 -25.96 -11.19
N ILE A 73 1.75 -26.35 -10.04
CA ILE A 73 2.55 -26.53 -8.81
C ILE A 73 3.73 -27.50 -9.05
N SER A 74 3.50 -28.63 -9.72
CA SER A 74 4.53 -29.62 -9.99
C SER A 74 5.67 -29.07 -10.87
N LYS A 75 5.35 -28.24 -11.87
CA LYS A 75 6.33 -27.62 -12.78
C LYS A 75 7.26 -26.66 -12.03
N PHE A 76 6.72 -25.89 -11.08
CA PHE A 76 7.49 -24.86 -10.37
C PHE A 76 8.16 -25.39 -9.10
N CYS A 77 7.66 -26.46 -8.48
CA CYS A 77 8.19 -26.98 -7.21
C CYS A 77 9.63 -27.51 -7.28
N VAL A 78 10.10 -27.93 -8.46
CA VAL A 78 11.43 -28.57 -8.63
C VAL A 78 12.58 -27.56 -8.54
N ASN A 79 12.36 -26.31 -8.94
CA ASN A 79 13.40 -25.29 -9.00
C ASN A 79 13.06 -24.11 -8.08
N GLU A 80 13.83 -23.98 -7.00
CA GLU A 80 13.63 -22.94 -5.98
C GLU A 80 13.61 -21.52 -6.57
N SER A 81 14.58 -21.20 -7.45
CA SER A 81 14.67 -19.87 -8.05
C SER A 81 13.48 -19.54 -8.96
N LEU A 82 12.97 -20.54 -9.69
CA LEU A 82 11.82 -20.38 -10.56
C LEU A 82 10.52 -20.28 -9.75
N ALA A 83 10.41 -21.05 -8.66
CA ALA A 83 9.30 -20.95 -7.71
C ALA A 83 9.23 -19.56 -7.06
N GLU A 84 10.35 -19.01 -6.60
CA GLU A 84 10.38 -17.63 -6.05
C GLU A 84 9.96 -16.59 -7.09
N THR A 85 10.43 -16.74 -8.33
CA THR A 85 10.09 -15.81 -9.42
C THR A 85 8.60 -15.88 -9.76
N PHE A 86 8.02 -17.08 -9.80
CA PHE A 86 6.59 -17.28 -10.01
C PHE A 86 5.75 -16.74 -8.85
N LEU A 87 6.09 -17.05 -7.60
CA LEU A 87 5.38 -16.51 -6.42
C LEU A 87 5.39 -14.98 -6.42
N LYS A 88 6.52 -14.36 -6.79
CA LYS A 88 6.62 -12.91 -6.93
C LYS A 88 5.71 -12.37 -8.03
N ALA A 89 5.69 -12.99 -9.21
CA ALA A 89 4.81 -12.61 -10.31
C ALA A 89 3.33 -12.70 -9.92
N VAL A 90 2.93 -13.76 -9.19
CA VAL A 90 1.57 -13.90 -8.66
C VAL A 90 1.20 -12.75 -7.70
N LEU A 91 2.12 -12.35 -6.82
CA LEU A 91 1.90 -11.23 -5.90
C LEU A 91 1.80 -9.87 -6.60
N GLU A 92 2.55 -9.68 -7.69
CA GLU A 92 2.50 -8.46 -8.51
C GLU A 92 1.16 -8.35 -9.24
N ILE A 93 0.69 -9.44 -9.84
CA ILE A 93 -0.62 -9.51 -10.51
C ILE A 93 -1.77 -9.23 -9.52
N ASN A 94 -1.67 -9.72 -8.28
CA ASN A 94 -2.65 -9.45 -7.24
C ASN A 94 -2.69 -7.97 -6.79
N ALA A 95 -1.67 -7.17 -7.10
CA ALA A 95 -1.63 -5.75 -6.75
C ALA A 95 -2.40 -4.85 -7.74
N GLU A 96 -2.71 -5.34 -8.95
CA GLU A 96 -3.40 -4.61 -10.02
C GLU A 96 -4.94 -4.66 -9.87
N LYS A 97 -5.39 -4.31 -8.65
CA LYS A 97 -6.70 -4.46 -7.99
C LYS A 97 -8.00 -4.34 -8.79
N GLU A 98 -8.02 -3.75 -9.98
CA GLU A 98 -9.25 -3.28 -10.64
C GLU A 98 -9.61 -3.97 -11.97
N SER A 99 -8.76 -4.83 -12.53
CA SER A 99 -9.02 -5.45 -13.85
C SER A 99 -9.11 -6.99 -13.86
N MET A 100 -8.83 -7.63 -12.73
CA MET A 100 -8.70 -9.08 -12.65
C MET A 100 -10.02 -9.78 -12.30
N GLY A 101 -10.37 -10.82 -13.06
CA GLY A 101 -11.51 -11.70 -12.76
C GLY A 101 -11.34 -12.37 -11.38
N HIS A 102 -12.43 -12.46 -10.62
CA HIS A 102 -12.42 -13.02 -9.27
C HIS A 102 -12.01 -14.50 -9.25
N GLU A 103 -12.28 -15.23 -10.32
CA GLU A 103 -11.99 -16.66 -10.51
C GLU A 103 -10.48 -16.90 -10.67
N LEU A 104 -9.82 -16.04 -11.44
CA LEU A 104 -8.37 -16.10 -11.62
C LEU A 104 -7.65 -15.80 -10.30
N LEU A 105 -8.11 -14.82 -9.52
CA LEU A 105 -7.54 -14.51 -8.20
C LEU A 105 -7.64 -15.70 -7.24
N GLN A 106 -8.76 -16.44 -7.26
CA GLN A 106 -8.91 -17.65 -6.45
C GLN A 106 -7.93 -18.74 -6.89
N SER A 107 -7.83 -19.00 -8.20
CA SER A 107 -6.92 -20.01 -8.76
C SER A 107 -5.46 -19.69 -8.44
N LEU A 108 -5.05 -18.43 -8.61
CA LEU A 108 -3.71 -17.94 -8.25
C LEU A 108 -3.43 -18.08 -6.75
N CYS A 109 -4.41 -17.78 -5.90
CA CYS A 109 -4.31 -17.95 -4.45
C CYS A 109 -4.07 -19.43 -4.09
N ARG A 110 -4.82 -20.36 -4.69
CA ARG A 110 -4.68 -21.81 -4.44
C ARG A 110 -3.36 -22.35 -4.91
N VAL A 111 -2.90 -21.95 -6.10
CA VAL A 111 -1.57 -22.34 -6.62
C VAL A 111 -0.46 -21.79 -5.73
N TYR A 112 -0.55 -20.53 -5.29
CA TYR A 112 0.42 -19.93 -4.38
C TYR A 112 0.51 -20.73 -3.07
N VAL A 113 -0.64 -21.01 -2.44
CA VAL A 113 -0.70 -21.76 -1.18
C VAL A 113 -0.26 -23.21 -1.36
N GLY A 114 -0.66 -23.87 -2.45
CA GLY A 114 -0.24 -25.23 -2.77
C GLY A 114 1.26 -25.34 -3.01
N LEU A 115 1.88 -24.34 -3.66
CA LEU A 115 3.33 -24.28 -3.83
C LEU A 115 4.05 -24.04 -2.50
N CYS A 116 3.51 -23.18 -1.62
CA CYS A 116 4.00 -23.01 -0.25
C CYS A 116 3.92 -24.32 0.54
N GLN A 117 2.80 -25.04 0.44
CA GLN A 117 2.60 -26.32 1.12
C GLN A 117 3.63 -27.37 0.66
N LYS A 118 3.84 -27.52 -0.65
CA LYS A 118 4.82 -28.47 -1.20
C LYS A 118 6.25 -28.17 -0.78
N ARG A 119 6.55 -26.91 -0.48
CA ARG A 119 7.87 -26.46 -0.01
C ARG A 119 7.99 -26.40 1.52
N GLY A 120 6.91 -26.59 2.26
CA GLY A 120 6.88 -26.42 3.71
C GLY A 120 7.03 -24.97 4.19
N ASP A 121 6.75 -23.98 3.33
CA ASP A 121 6.92 -22.55 3.64
C ASP A 121 5.59 -21.93 4.12
N SER A 122 5.24 -22.19 5.38
CA SER A 122 4.02 -21.64 5.99
C SER A 122 4.06 -20.12 6.13
N HIS A 123 5.26 -19.53 6.33
CA HIS A 123 5.40 -18.08 6.50
C HIS A 123 4.95 -17.31 5.26
N LYS A 124 5.27 -17.79 4.05
CA LYS A 124 4.78 -17.15 2.81
C LYS A 124 3.27 -17.26 2.65
N ALA A 125 2.67 -18.38 3.05
CA ALA A 125 1.22 -18.52 3.05
C ALA A 125 0.57 -17.54 4.04
N HIS A 126 1.09 -17.43 5.27
CA HIS A 126 0.58 -16.47 6.26
C HIS A 126 0.81 -15.02 5.83
N ALA A 127 1.93 -14.71 5.16
CA ALA A 127 2.18 -13.39 4.60
C ALA A 127 1.15 -13.04 3.51
N LEU A 128 0.73 -14.01 2.69
CA LEU A 128 -0.36 -13.81 1.72
C LEU A 128 -1.69 -13.51 2.43
N ALA A 129 -2.05 -14.28 3.47
CA ALA A 129 -3.24 -14.03 4.28
C ALA A 129 -3.24 -12.64 4.91
N TYR A 130 -2.09 -12.25 5.48
CA TYR A 130 -1.86 -10.91 6.01
C TYR A 130 -2.13 -9.82 4.96
N ARG A 131 -1.65 -10.00 3.73
CA ARG A 131 -1.89 -9.04 2.64
C ARG A 131 -3.37 -8.92 2.31
N PHE A 132 -4.08 -10.04 2.14
CA PHE A 132 -5.51 -10.02 1.86
C PHE A 132 -6.31 -9.32 2.97
N LEU A 133 -5.97 -9.58 4.23
CA LEU A 133 -6.70 -9.02 5.37
C LEU A 133 -6.33 -7.57 5.68
N LYS A 134 -5.10 -7.14 5.40
CA LYS A 134 -4.67 -5.76 5.62
C LYS A 134 -5.13 -4.82 4.51
N GLU A 135 -5.06 -5.26 3.25
CA GLU A 135 -5.49 -4.46 2.12
C GLU A 135 -7.04 -4.44 2.00
N ASP A 136 -7.59 -3.48 1.25
CA ASP A 136 -9.04 -3.30 1.12
C ASP A 136 -9.66 -4.28 0.12
N PHE A 137 -9.34 -5.57 0.24
CA PHE A 137 -9.98 -6.62 -0.55
C PHE A 137 -11.41 -6.83 -0.05
N SER A 138 -12.40 -6.53 -0.90
CA SER A 138 -13.83 -6.71 -0.60
C SER A 138 -14.20 -8.16 -0.22
N GLN A 139 -13.43 -9.14 -0.69
CA GLN A 139 -13.66 -10.57 -0.47
C GLN A 139 -12.54 -11.24 0.35
N ALA A 140 -11.82 -10.49 1.21
CA ALA A 140 -10.70 -11.04 1.98
C ALA A 140 -11.04 -12.33 2.76
N PRO A 141 -12.18 -12.45 3.48
CA PRO A 141 -12.53 -13.71 4.16
C PRO A 141 -12.79 -14.87 3.20
N LYS A 142 -13.37 -14.60 2.01
CA LYS A 142 -13.55 -15.63 0.96
C LYS A 142 -12.18 -16.13 0.48
N LEU A 143 -11.20 -15.24 0.30
CA LEU A 143 -9.83 -15.62 -0.06
C LEU A 143 -9.14 -16.43 1.03
N ILE A 144 -9.34 -16.11 2.31
CA ILE A 144 -8.84 -16.96 3.41
C ILE A 144 -9.45 -18.36 3.33
N MET A 145 -10.74 -18.47 3.03
CA MET A 145 -11.39 -19.78 2.84
C MET A 145 -10.78 -20.53 1.64
N VAL A 146 -10.48 -19.85 0.53
CA VAL A 146 -9.79 -20.42 -0.64
C VAL A 146 -8.40 -20.94 -0.28
N MET A 147 -7.67 -20.27 0.62
CA MET A 147 -6.39 -20.79 1.11
C MET A 147 -6.57 -22.11 1.87
N VAL A 148 -7.63 -22.21 2.69
CA VAL A 148 -7.97 -23.43 3.45
C VAL A 148 -8.34 -24.58 2.50
N THR A 149 -8.99 -24.32 1.36
CA THR A 149 -9.29 -25.37 0.38
C THR A 149 -8.03 -25.93 -0.28
N ALA A 150 -7.01 -25.10 -0.49
CA ALA A 150 -5.72 -25.56 -1.03
C ALA A 150 -4.86 -26.26 0.02
N TRP A 151 -4.87 -25.78 1.28
CA TRP A 151 -4.10 -26.34 2.38
C TRP A 151 -4.92 -26.26 3.68
N PRO A 152 -5.64 -27.33 4.07
CA PRO A 152 -6.55 -27.30 5.22
C PRO A 152 -5.89 -26.92 6.55
N SER A 153 -4.64 -27.34 6.77
CA SER A 153 -3.88 -27.04 7.99
C SER A 153 -3.05 -25.76 7.93
N VAL A 154 -3.22 -24.91 6.90
CA VAL A 154 -2.40 -23.71 6.71
C VAL A 154 -2.44 -22.79 7.93
N PHE A 155 -3.57 -22.68 8.62
CA PHE A 155 -3.74 -21.84 9.81
C PHE A 155 -3.77 -22.63 11.12
N SER A 156 -3.34 -23.90 11.13
CA SER A 156 -3.32 -24.69 12.37
C SER A 156 -2.17 -24.33 13.32
N CYS A 157 -1.20 -23.52 12.88
CA CYS A 157 -0.06 -23.14 13.72
C CYS A 157 -0.45 -22.03 14.71
N ASN A 158 0.10 -22.06 15.92
CA ASN A 158 -0.13 -21.03 16.93
C ASN A 158 0.89 -19.88 16.86
N SER A 159 1.28 -19.46 15.65
CA SER A 159 2.18 -18.31 15.49
C SER A 159 1.44 -17.00 15.83
N PRO A 160 2.15 -15.92 16.21
CA PRO A 160 1.53 -14.61 16.41
C PRO A 160 0.74 -14.16 15.18
N LEU A 161 1.27 -14.40 13.98
CA LEU A 161 0.62 -13.96 12.73
C LEU A 161 -0.64 -14.77 12.46
N CYS A 162 -0.59 -16.08 12.66
CA CYS A 162 -1.74 -16.94 12.50
C CYS A 162 -2.89 -16.52 13.45
N ARG A 163 -2.60 -16.24 14.73
CA ARG A 163 -3.60 -15.70 15.66
C ARG A 163 -4.20 -14.38 15.18
N ALA A 164 -3.38 -13.47 14.67
CA ALA A 164 -3.86 -12.20 14.12
C ALA A 164 -4.75 -12.40 12.88
N VAL A 165 -4.38 -13.33 11.99
CA VAL A 165 -5.17 -13.74 10.82
C VAL A 165 -6.54 -14.25 11.26
N HIS A 166 -6.61 -15.14 12.25
CA HIS A 166 -7.88 -15.64 12.77
C HIS A 166 -8.76 -14.52 13.34
N ILE A 167 -8.21 -13.62 14.15
CA ILE A 167 -8.95 -12.50 14.76
C ILE A 167 -9.53 -11.59 13.67
N VAL A 168 -8.68 -11.10 12.75
CA VAL A 168 -9.12 -10.16 11.72
C VAL A 168 -10.04 -10.83 10.69
N CYS A 169 -9.78 -12.09 10.33
CA CYS A 169 -10.67 -12.84 9.45
C CYS A 169 -12.05 -12.99 10.06
N LYS A 170 -12.15 -13.35 11.35
CA LYS A 170 -13.43 -13.42 12.06
C LYS A 170 -14.17 -12.09 12.11
N MET A 171 -13.46 -10.99 12.33
CA MET A 171 -14.04 -9.64 12.34
C MET A 171 -14.60 -9.23 10.97
N LYS A 172 -13.95 -9.64 9.88
CA LYS A 172 -14.36 -9.29 8.51
C LYS A 172 -15.36 -10.26 7.89
N ALA A 173 -15.43 -11.50 8.38
CA ALA A 173 -16.32 -12.53 7.84
C ALA A 173 -17.78 -12.29 8.24
N TYR A 174 -18.69 -12.51 7.29
CA TYR A 174 -20.13 -12.43 7.51
C TYR A 174 -20.88 -13.52 6.73
N GLY A 175 -22.12 -13.79 7.13
CA GLY A 175 -23.03 -14.71 6.43
C GLY A 175 -22.47 -16.13 6.31
N LYS A 176 -22.67 -16.76 5.15
CA LYS A 176 -22.27 -18.16 4.90
C LYS A 176 -20.76 -18.40 4.99
N ILE A 177 -19.94 -17.41 4.62
CA ILE A 177 -18.49 -17.50 4.70
C ILE A 177 -18.02 -17.57 6.16
N TYR A 178 -18.65 -16.81 7.06
CA TYR A 178 -18.38 -16.91 8.50
C TYR A 178 -18.59 -18.34 9.01
N TYR A 179 -19.73 -18.97 8.68
CA TYR A 179 -20.04 -20.33 9.13
C TYR A 179 -19.03 -21.37 8.60
N LEU A 180 -18.62 -21.25 7.33
CA LEU A 180 -17.59 -22.13 6.77
C LEU A 180 -16.25 -21.95 7.48
N LEU A 181 -15.81 -20.71 7.67
CA LEU A 181 -14.56 -20.42 8.37
C LEU A 181 -14.62 -20.92 9.82
N SER A 182 -15.72 -20.71 10.54
CA SER A 182 -15.86 -21.23 11.91
C SER A 182 -15.70 -22.74 11.99
N LYS A 183 -16.30 -23.47 11.03
CA LYS A 183 -16.19 -24.93 10.94
C LYS A 183 -14.77 -25.39 10.63
N TYR A 184 -14.14 -24.84 9.60
CA TYR A 184 -12.85 -25.34 9.09
C TYR A 184 -11.62 -24.76 9.80
N LEU A 185 -11.77 -23.62 10.49
CA LEU A 185 -10.75 -23.04 11.35
C LEU A 185 -11.01 -23.31 12.83
N HIS A 186 -12.00 -24.14 13.14
CA HIS A 186 -12.34 -24.59 14.49
C HIS A 186 -12.66 -23.46 15.48
N TRP A 187 -13.31 -22.39 15.03
CA TRP A 187 -13.69 -21.27 15.91
C TRP A 187 -14.83 -21.60 16.86
N ASP A 188 -15.59 -22.66 16.56
CA ASP A 188 -16.65 -23.15 17.44
C ASP A 188 -16.07 -23.79 18.71
N THR A 189 -14.88 -24.40 18.61
CA THR A 189 -14.15 -24.97 19.75
C THR A 189 -13.16 -23.98 20.34
N GLU A 190 -12.43 -23.24 19.50
CA GLU A 190 -11.38 -22.30 19.90
C GLU A 190 -11.61 -20.94 19.22
N PRO A 191 -12.52 -20.11 19.76
CA PRO A 191 -12.83 -18.83 19.15
C PRO A 191 -11.62 -17.88 19.23
N PRO A 192 -11.35 -17.11 18.16
CA PRO A 192 -10.33 -16.06 18.17
C PRO A 192 -10.61 -15.03 19.27
N GLY A 193 -9.55 -14.60 19.94
CA GLY A 193 -9.63 -13.67 21.08
C GLY A 193 -9.90 -12.21 20.70
N ASP A 194 -9.98 -11.37 21.72
CA ASP A 194 -10.16 -9.92 21.59
C ASP A 194 -8.92 -9.23 20.97
N ILE A 195 -9.18 -8.25 20.10
CA ILE A 195 -8.15 -7.52 19.35
C ILE A 195 -7.22 -6.70 20.27
N TYR A 196 -7.75 -6.02 21.29
CA TYR A 196 -6.95 -5.20 22.20
C TYR A 196 -6.03 -6.07 23.06
N ARG A 197 -6.57 -7.19 23.54
CA ARG A 197 -5.81 -8.21 24.25
C ARG A 197 -4.72 -8.81 23.35
N ALA A 198 -5.04 -9.10 22.09
CA ALA A 198 -4.09 -9.65 21.13
C ALA A 198 -2.93 -8.69 20.82
N ILE A 199 -3.20 -7.39 20.65
CA ILE A 199 -2.15 -6.36 20.48
C ILE A 199 -1.23 -6.35 21.70
N THR A 200 -1.82 -6.25 22.90
CA THR A 200 -1.07 -6.16 24.16
C THR A 200 -0.24 -7.41 24.43
N SER A 201 -0.82 -8.60 24.20
CA SER A 201 -0.13 -9.88 24.42
C SER A 201 0.97 -10.11 23.40
N THR A 202 0.75 -9.75 22.13
CA THR A 202 1.74 -9.88 21.05
C THR A 202 2.93 -8.97 21.28
N LEU A 203 2.70 -7.70 21.69
CA LEU A 203 3.79 -6.79 22.02
C LEU A 203 4.60 -7.28 23.23
N LYS A 204 3.92 -7.79 24.28
CA LYS A 204 4.60 -8.40 25.44
C LYS A 204 5.41 -9.64 25.06
N ALA A 205 4.89 -10.46 24.15
CA ALA A 205 5.57 -11.66 23.69
C ALA A 205 6.84 -11.30 22.87
N LEU A 206 6.75 -10.33 21.96
CA LEU A 206 7.89 -9.81 21.20
C LEU A 206 9.06 -9.36 22.09
N LEU A 207 8.76 -8.75 23.25
CA LEU A 207 9.79 -8.28 24.18
C LEU A 207 10.38 -9.38 25.07
N LYS A 208 9.69 -10.51 25.22
CA LYS A 208 10.10 -11.63 26.07
C LYS A 208 10.72 -12.78 25.28
N ASP A 209 10.53 -12.79 23.97
CA ASP A 209 11.03 -13.86 23.11
C ASP A 209 12.55 -13.76 22.95
N LYS A 210 13.24 -14.71 23.57
CA LYS A 210 14.71 -14.81 23.55
C LYS A 210 15.24 -15.56 22.30
N SER A 211 14.36 -16.14 21.49
CA SER A 211 14.73 -16.86 20.26
C SER A 211 14.96 -15.95 19.07
N LEU A 212 14.57 -14.67 19.19
CA LEU A 212 14.69 -13.70 18.11
C LEU A 212 16.15 -13.36 17.83
N THR A 213 16.50 -13.37 16.55
CA THR A 213 17.87 -13.15 16.06
C THR A 213 17.86 -12.23 14.84
N PHE A 214 19.02 -11.63 14.56
CA PHE A 214 19.27 -11.03 13.26
C PHE A 214 19.72 -12.11 12.27
N GLN A 215 19.32 -11.95 11.02
CA GLN A 215 19.73 -12.79 9.90
C GLN A 215 20.38 -11.95 8.80
N LYS A 216 21.29 -12.56 8.04
CA LYS A 216 21.92 -11.91 6.89
C LYS A 216 21.02 -12.00 5.66
N SER A 217 20.68 -10.83 5.11
CA SER A 217 19.94 -10.65 3.87
C SER A 217 20.85 -10.04 2.81
N ARG A 218 20.83 -10.60 1.59
CA ARG A 218 21.56 -10.03 0.45
C ARG A 218 21.05 -8.64 0.07
N TRP A 219 19.76 -8.38 0.30
CA TRP A 219 19.12 -7.12 -0.07
C TRP A 219 19.10 -6.11 1.07
N TYR A 220 18.77 -6.59 2.28
CA TYR A 220 18.55 -5.73 3.46
C TYR A 220 19.76 -5.67 4.42
N GLY A 221 20.84 -6.42 4.19
CA GLY A 221 21.96 -6.47 5.13
C GLY A 221 21.60 -7.27 6.39
N ASP A 222 21.79 -6.71 7.58
CA ASP A 222 21.30 -7.31 8.82
C ASP A 222 19.81 -7.02 8.98
N ASP A 223 18.98 -8.05 8.92
CA ASP A 223 17.51 -7.96 8.99
C ASP A 223 16.94 -8.90 10.07
N LEU A 224 15.65 -8.75 10.36
CA LEU A 224 14.93 -9.56 11.33
C LEU A 224 14.76 -11.01 10.83
N CYS A 225 14.85 -11.97 11.75
CA CYS A 225 14.47 -13.35 11.46
C CYS A 225 12.95 -13.48 11.14
N PRO A 226 12.50 -14.57 10.50
CA PRO A 226 11.09 -14.75 10.15
C PRO A 226 10.13 -14.65 11.36
N ALA A 227 10.52 -15.19 12.52
CA ALA A 227 9.71 -15.11 13.74
C ALA A 227 9.51 -13.66 14.23
N ALA A 228 10.53 -12.81 14.12
CA ALA A 228 10.40 -11.38 14.44
C ALA A 228 9.48 -10.67 13.43
N TRP A 229 9.55 -11.03 12.15
CA TRP A 229 8.62 -10.52 11.14
C TRP A 229 7.17 -10.95 11.38
N ASP A 230 6.92 -12.17 11.87
CA ASP A 230 5.58 -12.60 12.27
C ASP A 230 4.99 -11.65 13.33
N TYR A 231 5.76 -11.28 14.36
CA TYR A 231 5.31 -10.29 15.36
C TYR A 231 5.00 -8.92 14.74
N VAL A 232 5.85 -8.43 13.84
CA VAL A 232 5.65 -7.15 13.16
C VAL A 232 4.38 -7.19 12.32
N PHE A 233 4.17 -8.23 11.52
CA PHE A 233 2.96 -8.37 10.70
C PHE A 233 1.70 -8.56 11.53
N SER A 234 1.77 -9.28 12.66
CA SER A 234 0.64 -9.39 13.59
C SER A 234 0.20 -8.04 14.12
N LEU A 235 1.14 -7.27 14.69
CA LEU A 235 0.83 -5.98 15.31
C LEU A 235 0.32 -4.99 14.26
N ASP A 236 0.96 -4.96 13.10
CA ASP A 236 0.54 -4.13 11.97
C ASP A 236 -0.88 -4.48 11.48
N LEU A 237 -1.20 -5.77 11.33
CA LEU A 237 -2.53 -6.24 10.90
C LEU A 237 -3.63 -5.90 11.91
N LEU A 238 -3.35 -6.12 13.20
CA LEU A 238 -4.30 -5.85 14.28
C LEU A 238 -4.51 -4.34 14.44
N CYS A 239 -3.45 -3.54 14.47
CA CYS A 239 -3.55 -2.08 14.56
C CYS A 239 -4.28 -1.47 13.36
N ALA A 240 -4.11 -2.02 12.16
CA ALA A 240 -4.83 -1.55 10.97
C ALA A 240 -6.36 -1.63 11.12
N GLN A 241 -6.91 -2.55 11.93
CA GLN A 241 -8.36 -2.62 12.15
C GLN A 241 -8.90 -1.51 13.07
N LEU A 242 -8.02 -0.87 13.84
CA LEU A 242 -8.38 0.18 14.81
C LEU A 242 -8.09 1.59 14.27
N GLY A 243 -7.41 1.70 13.12
CA GLY A 243 -7.07 2.95 12.47
C GLY A 243 -5.86 3.68 13.07
N TRP A 244 -5.37 4.68 12.36
CA TRP A 244 -4.16 5.42 12.70
C TRP A 244 -4.26 6.18 14.02
N ILE A 245 -5.34 6.96 14.22
CA ILE A 245 -5.51 7.83 15.39
C ILE A 245 -5.50 7.00 16.68
N TRP A 246 -6.20 5.86 16.68
CA TRP A 246 -6.20 4.94 17.82
C TRP A 246 -4.81 4.37 18.04
N THR A 247 -4.15 3.92 16.98
CA THR A 247 -2.81 3.32 17.02
C THR A 247 -1.78 4.29 17.61
N VAL A 248 -1.77 5.55 17.19
CA VAL A 248 -0.89 6.58 17.76
C VAL A 248 -1.15 6.75 19.26
N SER A 249 -2.42 6.86 19.64
CA SER A 249 -2.83 7.20 21.01
C SER A 249 -2.61 6.06 22.02
N HIS A 250 -2.80 4.81 21.58
CA HIS A 250 -2.82 3.65 22.49
C HIS A 250 -1.61 2.74 22.34
N VAL A 251 -1.01 2.65 21.16
CA VAL A 251 0.14 1.75 20.92
C VAL A 251 1.43 2.55 20.88
N ILE A 252 1.50 3.56 19.99
CA ILE A 252 2.76 4.30 19.77
C ILE A 252 3.13 5.11 21.01
N ARG A 253 2.24 6.01 21.45
CA ARG A 253 2.52 6.93 22.57
C ARG A 253 2.61 6.21 23.92
N LYS A 254 1.70 5.27 24.21
CA LYS A 254 1.60 4.65 25.53
C LYS A 254 2.51 3.43 25.73
N SER A 255 2.80 2.68 24.67
CA SER A 255 3.55 1.43 24.80
C SER A 255 4.90 1.48 24.08
N VAL A 256 4.91 1.77 22.79
CA VAL A 256 6.14 1.76 21.98
C VAL A 256 7.16 2.77 22.49
N TRP A 257 6.76 4.03 22.70
CA TRP A 257 7.71 5.02 23.22
C TRP A 257 8.21 4.73 24.62
N LEU A 258 7.36 4.15 25.49
CA LEU A 258 7.80 3.72 26.81
C LEU A 258 8.90 2.64 26.70
N ILE A 259 8.74 1.68 25.79
CA ILE A 259 9.73 0.63 25.53
C ILE A 259 11.05 1.24 25.04
N LEU A 260 10.99 2.11 24.02
CA LEU A 260 12.18 2.72 23.42
C LEU A 260 12.93 3.62 24.41
N ASN A 261 12.22 4.43 25.19
CA ASN A 261 12.81 5.26 26.25
C ASN A 261 13.43 4.42 27.37
N THR A 262 12.82 3.27 27.69
CA THR A 262 13.36 2.34 28.69
C THR A 262 14.63 1.65 28.18
N TRP A 263 14.68 1.30 26.90
CA TRP A 263 15.89 0.75 26.27
C TRP A 263 17.03 1.77 26.23
N LEU A 264 16.75 3.04 25.90
CA LEU A 264 17.77 4.11 25.88
C LEU A 264 18.46 4.34 27.23
N LYS A 265 17.76 4.08 28.34
CA LYS A 265 18.30 4.26 29.70
C LYS A 265 19.12 3.06 30.19
N GLN A 266 19.14 1.94 29.47
CA GLN A 266 19.83 0.73 29.90
C GLN A 266 21.31 0.76 29.51
N THR A 267 22.16 0.31 30.42
CA THR A 267 23.57 0.06 30.13
C THR A 267 23.69 -1.16 29.22
N GLN A 268 24.48 -1.04 28.14
CA GLN A 268 24.64 -2.12 27.17
C GLN A 268 25.42 -3.31 27.79
N THR A 269 24.71 -4.39 28.10
CA THR A 269 25.25 -5.69 28.60
C THR A 269 24.96 -6.82 27.59
N GLU A 270 25.46 -8.04 27.77
CA GLU A 270 25.10 -9.18 26.88
C GLU A 270 23.57 -9.45 26.84
N GLU A 271 22.84 -9.16 27.94
CA GLU A 271 21.37 -9.17 27.96
C GLU A 271 20.73 -8.08 27.08
N THR A 272 21.48 -7.09 26.59
CA THR A 272 20.93 -6.08 25.67
C THR A 272 20.90 -6.54 24.22
N LYS A 273 21.64 -7.59 23.84
CA LYS A 273 21.66 -8.08 22.45
C LYS A 273 20.31 -8.64 22.00
N PHE A 274 19.60 -9.41 22.83
CA PHE A 274 18.27 -9.91 22.47
C PHE A 274 17.23 -8.78 22.41
N ARG A 275 17.37 -7.76 23.27
CA ARG A 275 16.51 -6.55 23.22
C ARG A 275 16.72 -5.77 21.93
N ASN A 276 17.91 -5.79 21.35
CA ASN A 276 18.18 -5.08 20.09
C ASN A 276 17.35 -5.63 18.93
N VAL A 277 17.09 -6.95 18.86
CA VAL A 277 16.22 -7.53 17.83
C VAL A 277 14.77 -7.07 18.02
N SER A 278 14.25 -7.10 19.26
CA SER A 278 12.91 -6.61 19.56
C SER A 278 12.76 -5.11 19.29
N VAL A 279 13.78 -4.29 19.60
CA VAL A 279 13.79 -2.85 19.29
C VAL A 279 13.88 -2.60 17.79
N ALA A 280 14.68 -3.37 17.05
CA ALA A 280 14.70 -3.32 15.59
C ALA A 280 13.31 -3.64 15.01
N ALA A 281 12.66 -4.67 15.53
CA ALA A 281 11.29 -5.03 15.14
C ALA A 281 10.29 -3.91 15.43
N ILE A 282 10.43 -3.20 16.55
CA ILE A 282 9.62 -2.01 16.86
C ILE A 282 9.83 -0.90 15.82
N PHE A 283 11.06 -0.61 15.39
CA PHE A 283 11.29 0.38 14.34
C PHE A 283 10.69 -0.05 13.01
N ARG A 284 10.87 -1.31 12.60
CA ARG A 284 10.22 -1.85 11.39
C ARG A 284 8.70 -1.75 11.48
N LEU A 285 8.12 -2.03 12.65
CA LEU A 285 6.70 -1.84 12.93
C LEU A 285 6.27 -0.38 12.79
N LEU A 286 7.00 0.58 13.38
CA LEU A 286 6.68 2.02 13.27
C LEU A 286 6.62 2.50 11.82
N GLY A 287 7.56 2.04 10.98
CA GLY A 287 7.53 2.33 9.54
C GLY A 287 6.25 1.86 8.86
N ARG A 288 5.84 0.61 9.15
CA ARG A 288 4.62 0.01 8.59
C ARG A 288 3.33 0.65 9.12
N LEU A 289 3.27 0.96 10.42
CA LEU A 289 2.14 1.66 11.01
C LEU A 289 1.99 3.06 10.42
N GLY A 290 3.08 3.76 10.15
CA GLY A 290 3.01 5.07 9.49
C GLY A 290 2.48 5.01 8.06
N GLN A 291 2.69 3.90 7.33
CA GLN A 291 2.03 3.70 6.03
C GLN A 291 0.51 3.71 6.15
N GLN A 292 -0.03 3.20 7.25
CA GLN A 292 -1.46 3.25 7.51
C GLN A 292 -1.93 4.71 7.67
N GLY A 293 -1.20 5.53 8.45
CA GLY A 293 -1.52 6.94 8.60
C GLY A 293 -1.45 7.73 7.28
N LEU A 294 -0.52 7.38 6.39
CA LEU A 294 -0.43 7.94 5.04
C LEU A 294 -1.65 7.55 4.20
N LYS A 295 -2.04 6.27 4.22
CA LYS A 295 -3.24 5.77 3.53
C LYS A 295 -4.52 6.44 4.02
N GLU A 296 -4.59 6.76 5.31
CA GLU A 296 -5.71 7.47 5.94
C GLU A 296 -5.65 9.00 5.74
N ASN A 297 -4.74 9.52 4.92
CA ASN A 297 -4.55 10.95 4.64
C ASN A 297 -4.21 11.83 5.86
N VAL A 298 -3.53 11.27 6.87
CA VAL A 298 -3.11 11.99 8.10
C VAL A 298 -1.61 12.30 8.08
N ALA A 299 -1.13 12.90 6.99
CA ALA A 299 0.30 13.08 6.72
C ALA A 299 1.04 13.87 7.81
N THR A 300 0.42 14.89 8.41
CA THR A 300 1.03 15.71 9.48
C THR A 300 1.38 14.89 10.73
N SER A 301 0.48 13.99 11.14
CA SER A 301 0.74 13.10 12.28
C SER A 301 1.83 12.07 11.97
N VAL A 302 1.95 11.64 10.71
CA VAL A 302 3.02 10.73 10.27
C VAL A 302 4.35 11.48 10.16
N GLU A 303 4.34 12.75 9.79
CA GLU A 303 5.51 13.62 9.78
C GLU A 303 6.12 13.75 11.19
N ASP A 304 5.29 13.93 12.23
CA ASP A 304 5.76 13.98 13.61
C ASP A 304 6.43 12.66 14.04
N LEU A 305 5.87 11.52 13.61
CA LEU A 305 6.51 10.22 13.81
C LEU A 305 7.83 10.13 13.06
N THR A 306 7.89 10.60 11.82
CA THR A 306 9.11 10.62 10.99
C THR A 306 10.22 11.41 11.67
N LYS A 307 9.92 12.62 12.15
CA LYS A 307 10.87 13.43 12.92
C LYS A 307 11.40 12.67 14.13
N SER A 308 10.49 12.09 14.93
CA SER A 308 10.85 11.32 16.13
C SER A 308 11.73 10.10 15.83
N VAL A 309 11.42 9.34 14.76
CA VAL A 309 12.21 8.18 14.33
C VAL A 309 13.59 8.61 13.82
N THR A 310 13.67 9.67 13.01
CA THR A 310 14.95 10.19 12.52
C THR A 310 15.83 10.77 13.62
N GLU A 311 15.24 11.35 14.67
CA GLU A 311 15.97 11.88 15.82
C GLU A 311 16.61 10.76 16.66
N PHE A 312 15.95 9.61 16.78
CA PHE A 312 16.51 8.44 17.47
C PHE A 312 17.84 7.98 16.87
N ARG A 313 18.07 8.26 15.58
CA ARG A 313 19.34 7.97 14.92
C ARG A 313 20.54 8.75 15.49
N ARG A 314 20.30 9.91 16.10
CA ARG A 314 21.36 10.78 16.67
C ARG A 314 21.93 10.24 17.98
N GLN A 315 21.38 9.14 18.50
CA GLN A 315 21.90 8.49 19.69
C GLN A 315 23.29 7.93 19.43
N LYS A 316 24.23 8.23 20.35
CA LYS A 316 25.61 7.75 20.26
C LYS A 316 25.62 6.22 20.41
N ASP A 317 26.53 5.57 19.67
CA ASP A 317 26.82 4.13 19.79
C ASP A 317 25.64 3.18 19.48
N LEU A 318 24.74 3.58 18.57
CA LEU A 318 23.66 2.71 18.11
C LEU A 318 24.23 1.50 17.32
N PRO A 319 23.92 0.25 17.70
CA PRO A 319 24.31 -0.94 16.93
C PRO A 319 23.90 -0.85 15.46
N TRP A 320 24.72 -1.43 14.58
CA TRP A 320 24.54 -1.35 13.13
C TRP A 320 23.16 -1.85 12.68
N GLU A 321 22.69 -2.94 13.28
CA GLU A 321 21.42 -3.58 12.99
C GLU A 321 20.24 -2.65 13.35
N LEU A 322 20.36 -1.91 14.46
CA LEU A 322 19.39 -0.91 14.86
C LEU A 322 19.42 0.32 13.96
N GLN A 323 20.61 0.75 13.51
CA GLN A 323 20.72 1.82 12.50
C GLN A 323 19.98 1.44 11.22
N LEU A 324 20.17 0.21 10.71
CA LEU A 324 19.45 -0.28 9.52
C LEU A 324 17.94 -0.30 9.74
N ALA A 325 17.46 -0.75 10.91
CA ALA A 325 16.03 -0.77 11.22
C ALA A 325 15.42 0.65 11.22
N VAL A 326 16.12 1.64 11.79
CA VAL A 326 15.72 3.06 11.78
C VAL A 326 15.75 3.62 10.36
N VAL A 327 16.74 3.26 9.54
CA VAL A 327 16.83 3.68 8.13
C VAL A 327 15.64 3.14 7.33
N TYR A 328 15.31 1.86 7.47
CA TYR A 328 14.16 1.29 6.76
C TYR A 328 12.83 1.85 7.26
N ALA A 329 12.69 2.09 8.57
CA ALA A 329 11.51 2.77 9.11
C ALA A 329 11.38 4.21 8.55
N THR A 330 12.50 4.94 8.49
CA THR A 330 12.55 6.29 7.91
C THR A 330 12.15 6.28 6.44
N HIS A 331 12.64 5.30 5.68
CA HIS A 331 12.25 5.12 4.28
C HIS A 331 10.74 4.90 4.15
N ASP A 332 10.19 3.98 4.94
CA ASP A 332 8.76 3.70 4.91
C ASP A 332 8.01 5.02 5.19
N LEU A 333 8.36 5.76 6.23
CA LEU A 333 7.70 7.02 6.61
C LEU A 333 7.95 8.21 5.65
N ALA A 334 8.89 8.09 4.73
CA ALA A 334 9.35 9.19 3.88
C ALA A 334 8.26 9.89 3.05
N PRO A 335 7.20 9.25 2.54
CA PRO A 335 6.14 9.96 1.81
C PRO A 335 5.45 11.07 2.62
N SER A 336 5.52 11.05 3.96
CA SER A 336 5.01 12.15 4.79
C SER A 336 5.89 13.41 4.74
N ASN A 337 7.20 13.24 4.62
CA ASN A 337 8.17 14.34 4.50
C ASN A 337 9.48 13.83 3.85
N PRO A 338 9.54 13.80 2.50
CA PRO A 338 10.68 13.24 1.79
C PRO A 338 11.98 14.01 2.05
N LYS A 339 11.89 15.32 2.27
CA LYS A 339 13.05 16.20 2.52
C LYS A 339 13.74 15.85 3.84
N VAL A 340 12.98 15.67 4.92
CA VAL A 340 13.54 15.28 6.23
C VAL A 340 14.14 13.88 6.16
N ALA A 341 13.45 12.93 5.52
CA ALA A 341 13.95 11.58 5.33
C ALA A 341 15.25 11.56 4.52
N LEU A 342 15.31 12.26 3.39
CA LEU A 342 16.51 12.32 2.55
C LEU A 342 17.70 12.94 3.30
N ASN A 343 17.49 14.07 3.98
CA ASN A 343 18.55 14.72 4.77
C ASN A 343 19.08 13.80 5.87
N ALA A 344 18.20 13.06 6.54
CA ALA A 344 18.57 12.08 7.56
C ALA A 344 19.41 10.93 6.97
N LEU A 345 19.06 10.44 5.78
CA LEU A 345 19.80 9.38 5.08
C LEU A 345 21.15 9.85 4.54
N GLU A 346 21.25 11.09 4.06
CA GLU A 346 22.51 11.66 3.58
C GLU A 346 23.49 11.92 4.70
N SER A 347 23.01 12.48 5.82
CA SER A 347 23.80 12.57 7.04
C SER A 347 24.31 11.19 7.45
N TRP A 348 23.48 10.15 7.35
CA TRP A 348 23.89 8.80 7.73
C TRP A 348 25.04 8.28 6.90
N LYS A 349 24.92 8.38 5.58
CA LYS A 349 25.92 7.81 4.69
C LYS A 349 27.28 8.48 4.85
N LYS A 350 27.32 9.78 5.17
CA LYS A 350 28.58 10.52 5.41
C LYS A 350 29.37 9.95 6.59
N ASP A 351 28.69 9.36 7.56
CA ASP A 351 29.29 8.86 8.81
C ASP A 351 29.71 7.37 8.72
N LEU A 352 29.56 6.72 7.56
CA LEU A 352 29.75 5.27 7.42
C LEU A 352 31.06 4.85 6.77
N ILE A 353 31.70 3.87 7.40
CA ILE A 353 32.82 3.09 6.84
C ILE A 353 32.31 1.77 6.23
N LYS A 354 31.16 1.25 6.69
CA LYS A 354 30.59 -0.03 6.26
C LYS A 354 29.81 0.08 4.94
N PRO A 355 29.82 -0.95 4.08
CA PRO A 355 29.05 -0.96 2.84
C PRO A 355 27.54 -0.93 3.12
N VAL A 356 26.83 -0.08 2.39
CA VAL A 356 25.38 0.13 2.54
C VAL A 356 24.62 -0.96 1.77
N PRO A 357 23.56 -1.56 2.34
CA PRO A 357 22.76 -2.57 1.64
C PRO A 357 22.11 -2.06 0.34
N PRO A 358 21.90 -2.93 -0.67
CA PRO A 358 21.23 -2.57 -1.92
C PRO A 358 19.85 -1.95 -1.72
N ALA A 359 19.07 -2.43 -0.74
CA ALA A 359 17.75 -1.90 -0.43
C ALA A 359 17.78 -0.39 -0.20
N VAL A 360 18.71 0.10 0.60
CA VAL A 360 18.85 1.53 0.93
C VAL A 360 19.28 2.34 -0.29
N THR A 361 20.15 1.77 -1.13
CA THR A 361 20.69 2.46 -2.32
C THR A 361 19.63 2.63 -3.41
N ASN A 362 18.83 1.60 -3.68
CA ASN A 362 17.74 1.67 -4.64
C ASN A 362 16.57 2.52 -4.14
N GLN A 363 16.26 2.42 -2.85
CA GLN A 363 15.23 3.26 -2.22
C GLN A 363 15.55 4.75 -2.28
N ARG A 364 16.83 5.13 -2.13
CA ARG A 364 17.28 6.52 -2.30
C ARG A 364 16.94 7.07 -3.70
N LEU A 365 17.06 6.26 -4.76
CA LEU A 365 16.71 6.69 -6.11
C LEU A 365 15.20 7.00 -6.22
N ASN A 366 14.36 6.18 -5.58
CA ASN A 366 12.92 6.42 -5.51
C ASN A 366 12.58 7.69 -4.70
N LEU A 367 13.28 7.94 -3.60
CA LEU A 367 13.10 9.15 -2.78
C LEU A 367 13.54 10.42 -3.50
N LEU A 368 14.61 10.35 -4.30
CA LEU A 368 15.02 11.45 -5.16
C LEU A 368 13.97 11.74 -6.24
N GLY A 369 13.37 10.69 -6.81
CA GLY A 369 12.21 10.83 -7.72
C GLY A 369 11.04 11.55 -7.05
N LEU A 370 10.59 11.07 -5.88
CA LEU A 370 9.50 11.70 -5.12
C LEU A 370 9.81 13.14 -4.72
N TRP A 371 11.06 13.45 -4.35
CA TRP A 371 11.46 14.81 -4.02
C TRP A 371 11.45 15.72 -5.26
N LEU A 372 11.96 15.25 -6.40
CA LEU A 372 11.90 15.98 -7.67
C LEU A 372 10.45 16.19 -8.12
N ASP A 373 9.57 15.20 -7.95
CA ASP A 373 8.15 15.33 -8.27
C ASP A 373 7.47 16.39 -7.39
N LEU A 374 7.79 16.43 -6.10
CA LEU A 374 7.32 17.46 -5.17
C LEU A 374 7.86 18.85 -5.50
N GLU A 375 9.16 18.99 -5.79
CA GLU A 375 9.76 20.27 -6.20
C GLU A 375 9.20 20.73 -7.55
N LEU A 376 8.97 19.82 -8.50
CA LEU A 376 8.30 20.14 -9.78
C LEU A 376 6.83 20.51 -9.57
N LEU A 377 6.13 19.87 -8.64
CA LEU A 377 4.76 20.23 -8.28
C LEU A 377 4.71 21.62 -7.62
N ILE A 378 5.60 21.88 -6.66
CA ILE A 378 5.75 23.18 -6.00
C ILE A 378 6.13 24.24 -7.03
N PHE A 379 7.07 23.97 -7.92
CA PHE A 379 7.47 24.87 -9.00
C PHE A 379 6.33 25.12 -10.01
N ARG A 380 5.54 24.09 -10.37
CA ARG A 380 4.32 24.23 -11.18
C ARG A 380 3.27 25.10 -10.48
N VAL A 381 3.07 24.92 -9.18
CA VAL A 381 2.18 25.75 -8.36
C VAL A 381 2.72 27.19 -8.27
N SER A 382 4.02 27.38 -8.08
CA SER A 382 4.67 28.70 -8.01
C SER A 382 4.68 29.44 -9.35
N LEU A 383 4.87 28.75 -10.48
CA LEU A 383 4.69 29.33 -11.83
C LEU A 383 3.24 29.75 -12.07
N ASN A 384 2.27 28.93 -11.64
CA ASN A 384 0.85 29.30 -11.69
C ASN A 384 0.50 30.48 -10.77
N MET A 385 1.26 30.72 -9.70
CA MET A 385 1.10 31.90 -8.84
C MET A 385 1.98 33.09 -9.24
N GLY A 386 2.89 32.90 -10.20
CA GLY A 386 4.01 33.79 -10.50
C GLY A 386 3.91 34.43 -11.88
N TRP A 387 2.83 35.15 -12.17
CA TRP A 387 2.81 36.26 -13.14
C TRP A 387 1.83 37.33 -12.62
N ARG A 388 2.36 38.42 -12.06
CA ARG A 388 1.65 39.68 -11.80
C ARG A 388 2.48 40.82 -12.38
N GLY A 389 2.00 41.34 -13.49
CA GLY A 389 2.44 42.54 -14.20
C GLY A 389 1.77 42.49 -15.57
N GLN A 390 1.01 43.47 -16.05
CA GLN A 390 1.15 44.91 -15.91
C GLN A 390 -0.23 45.58 -16.12
N LYS A 391 -0.43 46.73 -15.51
CA LYS A 391 -1.62 47.58 -15.68
C LYS A 391 -1.56 48.22 -17.07
N ILE A 392 -2.58 48.02 -17.90
CA ILE A 392 -2.81 48.84 -19.11
C ILE A 392 -4.25 49.35 -19.01
N GLU A 393 -4.37 50.68 -19.02
CA GLU A 393 -5.63 51.41 -19.01
C GLU A 393 -6.38 51.27 -20.34
N VAL A 394 -7.69 51.39 -20.21
CA VAL A 394 -8.75 51.01 -21.15
C VAL A 394 -8.96 52.09 -22.20
N GLU A 395 -9.14 51.72 -23.46
CA GLU A 395 -10.17 52.33 -24.32
C GLU A 395 -10.50 51.38 -25.48
N ASP A 396 -11.81 51.12 -25.59
CA ASP A 396 -12.57 50.49 -26.68
C ASP A 396 -12.08 49.19 -27.35
N ASN A 397 -13.00 48.21 -27.28
CA ASN A 397 -13.09 46.97 -28.05
C ASN A 397 -12.06 45.85 -27.78
N ILE A 398 -12.58 44.81 -27.10
CA ILE A 398 -12.25 43.38 -27.18
C ILE A 398 -10.77 43.03 -27.40
N ILE A 399 -10.15 42.37 -26.41
CA ILE A 399 -9.00 41.48 -26.65
C ILE A 399 -9.33 40.09 -26.08
N ILE A 400 -9.53 39.15 -27.00
CA ILE A 400 -9.59 37.71 -26.76
C ILE A 400 -8.15 37.21 -26.60
N ASN A 401 -7.88 36.46 -25.53
CA ASN A 401 -6.71 35.57 -25.49
C ASN A 401 -7.15 34.16 -25.12
N LEU A 402 -7.25 33.31 -26.14
CA LEU A 402 -7.30 31.86 -26.01
C LEU A 402 -5.87 31.34 -25.80
N LEU A 403 -5.63 30.67 -24.68
CA LEU A 403 -4.50 29.76 -24.53
C LEU A 403 -5.02 28.46 -23.89
N SER A 404 -5.28 27.48 -24.74
CA SER A 404 -5.55 26.11 -24.34
C SER A 404 -4.24 25.42 -23.97
N PHE A 405 -4.14 24.86 -22.76
CA PHE A 405 -3.14 23.85 -22.45
C PHE A 405 -3.82 22.70 -21.71
N SER A 406 -3.88 21.54 -22.35
CA SER A 406 -4.44 20.32 -21.80
C SER A 406 -3.41 19.61 -20.92
N LEU A 407 -3.77 19.29 -19.68
CA LEU A 407 -3.38 18.06 -19.00
C LEU A 407 -4.19 17.95 -17.71
N GLY A 408 -4.99 16.89 -17.63
CA GLY A 408 -6.08 16.74 -16.67
C GLY A 408 -5.63 16.74 -15.21
N LEU A 409 -6.35 17.52 -14.40
CA LEU A 409 -6.62 17.36 -12.98
C LEU A 409 -7.67 18.42 -12.60
N ASP A 410 -8.72 17.99 -11.89
CA ASP A 410 -9.89 18.81 -11.51
C ASP A 410 -9.47 20.17 -10.92
N LEU A 411 -9.84 21.28 -11.58
CA LEU A 411 -9.51 22.65 -11.16
C LEU A 411 -10.71 23.26 -10.40
N LEU A 412 -10.58 23.43 -9.09
CA LEU A 412 -11.58 24.15 -8.28
C LEU A 412 -11.16 25.62 -8.18
N VAL A 413 -11.79 26.48 -8.99
CA VAL A 413 -11.55 27.93 -8.94
C VAL A 413 -12.59 28.57 -8.04
N ARG A 414 -12.15 29.15 -6.92
CA ARG A 414 -12.97 30.05 -6.09
C ARG A 414 -12.64 31.50 -6.46
N MET A 415 -13.55 32.18 -7.14
CA MET A 415 -13.51 33.64 -7.22
C MET A 415 -14.43 34.21 -6.14
N VAL A 416 -13.85 35.05 -5.28
CA VAL A 416 -14.59 35.86 -4.31
C VAL A 416 -14.40 37.31 -4.72
N LEU A 417 -15.50 37.96 -5.11
CA LEU A 417 -15.52 39.39 -5.37
C LEU A 417 -16.15 40.07 -4.15
N ASN A 418 -15.35 40.90 -3.46
CA ASN A 418 -15.85 41.74 -2.36
C ASN A 418 -16.13 43.13 -2.93
N LEU A 419 -17.42 43.48 -3.06
CA LEU A 419 -17.82 44.82 -3.45
C LEU A 419 -18.27 45.58 -2.19
N LEU A 420 -17.56 46.67 -1.88
CA LEU A 420 -17.95 47.60 -0.83
C LEU A 420 -18.62 48.80 -1.50
N VAL A 421 -19.92 48.97 -1.28
CA VAL A 421 -20.67 50.10 -1.81
C VAL A 421 -21.00 51.04 -0.65
N ARG A 422 -20.44 52.25 -0.70
CA ARG A 422 -20.77 53.33 0.24
C ARG A 422 -21.99 54.07 -0.28
N LEU A 423 -23.13 53.88 0.37
CA LEU A 423 -24.30 54.71 0.10
C LEU A 423 -24.20 55.90 1.05
N GLY A 424 -24.05 57.09 0.47
CA GLY A 424 -23.94 58.33 1.24
C GLY A 424 -25.11 58.42 2.21
N TRP A 425 -24.78 58.34 3.50
CA TRP A 425 -25.51 58.64 4.76
C TRP A 425 -25.08 57.66 5.87
N GLY A 426 -23.80 57.23 5.87
CA GLY A 426 -23.20 56.50 7.00
C GLY A 426 -23.47 55.00 7.08
N LEU A 427 -23.94 54.34 6.01
CA LEU A 427 -24.11 52.88 5.94
C LEU A 427 -23.23 52.28 4.84
N ASP A 428 -22.31 51.39 5.25
CA ASP A 428 -21.47 50.60 4.35
C ASP A 428 -22.15 49.24 4.09
N LEU A 429 -22.43 48.91 2.82
CA LEU A 429 -22.96 47.60 2.43
C LEU A 429 -21.81 46.74 1.88
N LEU A 430 -21.51 45.63 2.55
CA LEU A 430 -20.55 44.63 2.10
C LEU A 430 -21.29 43.47 1.41
N VAL A 431 -21.17 43.38 0.09
CA VAL A 431 -21.73 42.25 -0.67
C VAL A 431 -20.60 41.29 -1.02
N ARG A 432 -20.67 40.07 -0.47
CA ARG A 432 -19.78 38.96 -0.82
C ARG A 432 -20.49 38.03 -1.78
N MET A 433 -20.09 38.04 -3.04
CA MET A 433 -20.53 37.05 -4.03
C MET A 433 -19.42 36.01 -4.20
N GLY A 434 -19.73 34.76 -3.88
CA GLY A 434 -18.84 33.62 -4.12
C GLY A 434 -19.49 32.64 -5.08
N MET A 435 -18.81 32.32 -6.18
CA MET A 435 -19.18 31.23 -7.09
C MET A 435 -18.15 30.11 -6.98
N ASN A 436 -18.62 28.87 -6.85
CA ASN A 436 -17.80 27.67 -6.97
C ASN A 436 -18.11 27.04 -8.33
N LEU A 437 -17.15 27.00 -9.24
CA LEU A 437 -17.28 26.27 -10.51
C LEU A 437 -16.51 24.95 -10.40
N LEU A 438 -17.18 23.83 -10.66
CA LEU A 438 -16.58 22.49 -10.69
C LEU A 438 -16.81 21.90 -12.08
N VAL A 439 -15.75 21.79 -12.88
CA VAL A 439 -15.80 21.20 -14.22
C VAL A 439 -15.11 19.85 -14.16
N ARG A 440 -15.89 18.77 -14.25
CA ARG A 440 -15.39 17.41 -14.48
C ARG A 440 -15.57 17.06 -15.95
N MET A 441 -14.48 16.69 -16.62
CA MET A 441 -14.57 16.06 -17.94
C MET A 441 -14.90 14.58 -17.76
N VAL A 442 -16.18 14.23 -17.97
CA VAL A 442 -16.69 13.16 -18.84
C VAL A 442 -18.22 13.10 -18.63
N LEU A 443 -18.96 13.25 -19.74
CA LEU A 443 -20.41 13.23 -19.97
C LEU A 443 -21.35 13.16 -18.75
N ASN A 444 -21.73 14.33 -18.23
CA ASN A 444 -23.06 14.78 -17.77
C ASN A 444 -22.86 15.92 -16.77
N LEU A 445 -23.28 17.14 -17.15
CA LEU A 445 -23.15 18.32 -16.30
C LEU A 445 -24.43 18.46 -15.44
N LEU A 446 -24.30 18.23 -14.13
CA LEU A 446 -25.36 18.50 -13.14
C LEU A 446 -24.96 19.74 -12.34
N VAL A 447 -25.73 20.83 -12.48
CA VAL A 447 -25.50 22.06 -11.71
C VAL A 447 -26.56 22.15 -10.61
N ARG A 448 -26.09 22.12 -9.36
CA ARG A 448 -26.92 22.34 -8.17
C ARG A 448 -26.74 23.76 -7.66
N LEU A 449 -27.79 24.56 -7.76
CA LEU A 449 -27.81 25.90 -7.18
C LEU A 449 -28.38 25.83 -5.76
N ASN A 450 -27.82 26.64 -4.85
CA ASN A 450 -28.05 26.57 -3.39
C ASN A 450 -29.49 26.92 -2.93
N TRP A 451 -30.45 26.98 -3.85
CA TRP A 451 -31.87 27.29 -3.64
C TRP A 451 -32.81 26.21 -4.22
N GLY A 452 -32.34 24.95 -4.30
CA GLY A 452 -33.22 23.81 -4.61
C GLY A 452 -33.61 23.62 -6.08
N LEU A 453 -32.80 24.13 -7.02
CA LEU A 453 -32.97 23.92 -8.47
C LEU A 453 -31.82 23.08 -9.03
N ASP A 454 -32.17 21.96 -9.66
CA ASP A 454 -31.25 21.08 -10.38
C ASP A 454 -31.38 21.34 -11.89
N LEU A 455 -30.31 21.80 -12.55
CA LEU A 455 -30.26 22.01 -14.00
C LEU A 455 -29.45 20.89 -14.66
N LEU A 456 -30.09 20.21 -15.63
CA LEU A 456 -29.50 19.15 -16.44
C LEU A 456 -29.30 19.66 -17.86
N VAL A 457 -28.04 19.77 -18.31
CA VAL A 457 -27.72 20.17 -19.68
C VAL A 457 -27.09 18.99 -20.40
N ARG A 458 -27.75 18.50 -21.45
CA ARG A 458 -27.20 17.51 -22.40
C ARG A 458 -26.75 18.23 -23.66
N ILE A 459 -25.51 18.03 -24.08
CA ILE A 459 -25.01 18.59 -25.35
C ILE A 459 -25.27 17.56 -26.45
N GLY A 460 -26.24 17.87 -27.30
CA GLY A 460 -26.66 17.07 -28.46
C GLY A 460 -28.17 17.12 -28.67
N LEU A 461 -28.63 18.18 -29.35
CA LEU A 461 -30.02 18.45 -29.80
C LEU A 461 -31.10 18.54 -28.70
N ASP A 462 -31.70 19.74 -28.64
CA ASP A 462 -32.83 20.20 -27.82
C ASP A 462 -32.63 20.32 -26.28
N LEU A 463 -32.89 21.55 -25.77
CA LEU A 463 -32.78 21.93 -24.37
C LEU A 463 -34.14 21.74 -23.67
N LEU A 464 -34.22 20.82 -22.72
CA LEU A 464 -35.43 20.60 -21.90
C LEU A 464 -35.23 21.20 -20.51
N VAL A 465 -36.02 22.22 -20.16
CA VAL A 465 -36.02 22.82 -18.83
C VAL A 465 -37.25 22.36 -18.06
N ARG A 466 -37.02 21.67 -16.94
CA ARG A 466 -38.07 21.28 -15.98
C ARG A 466 -38.03 22.21 -14.78
N LEU A 467 -39.05 23.04 -14.64
CA LEU A 467 -39.28 23.81 -13.42
C LEU A 467 -40.16 22.98 -12.49
N GLY A 468 -39.83 22.94 -11.20
CA GLY A 468 -40.35 21.97 -10.23
C GLY A 468 -41.86 22.01 -9.93
N TRP A 469 -42.66 22.70 -10.73
CA TRP A 469 -44.12 22.85 -10.59
C TRP A 469 -44.87 22.34 -11.83
N GLY A 470 -44.34 21.34 -12.54
CA GLY A 470 -45.10 20.55 -13.53
C GLY A 470 -45.37 21.22 -14.88
N LEU A 471 -44.57 22.20 -15.30
CA LEU A 471 -44.62 22.79 -16.64
C LEU A 471 -43.28 22.57 -17.36
N ASP A 472 -43.32 21.91 -18.52
CA ASP A 472 -42.18 21.68 -19.40
C ASP A 472 -42.18 22.78 -20.49
N MET A 473 -41.08 23.54 -20.63
CA MET A 473 -40.87 24.46 -21.76
C MET A 473 -39.74 23.97 -22.66
N LEU A 474 -40.03 23.89 -23.97
CA LEU A 474 -39.10 23.55 -25.03
C LEU A 474 -38.65 24.84 -25.73
N VAL A 475 -37.35 25.14 -25.71
CA VAL A 475 -36.79 26.28 -26.43
C VAL A 475 -35.94 25.76 -27.59
N ARG A 476 -36.37 26.03 -28.83
CA ARG A 476 -35.59 25.80 -30.04
C ARG A 476 -34.81 27.07 -30.40
N VAL A 477 -33.50 26.96 -30.48
CA VAL A 477 -32.65 28.00 -31.06
C VAL A 477 -32.32 27.58 -32.49
N GLY A 478 -32.89 28.28 -33.47
CA GLY A 478 -32.54 28.12 -34.89
C GLY A 478 -31.16 28.75 -35.16
N MET A 479 -30.43 28.15 -36.11
CA MET A 479 -29.01 28.41 -36.42
C MET A 479 -28.64 29.88 -36.58
#